data_AF-A0A419E7R6-F1
#
_entry.id   AF-A0A419E7R6-F1
#
_cell.length_a   1.000
_cell.length_b   1.000
_cell.length_c   1.000
_cell.angle_alpha   90.00
_cell.angle_beta   90.00
_cell.angle_gamma   90.00
#
_symmetry.space_group_name_H-M   'P 1'
#
loop_
_entity.id
_entity.type
_entity.pdbx_description
1 polymer ?
#
loop_
_entity_poly.entity_id
_entity_poly.type
_entity_poly.pdbx_seq_one_letter_code
_entity_poly.pdbx_strand_id
1 'polypeptide(L)'
;MSSLDILVRPAVHSDVPFVADMFLLSMGSLADHLFAADKQTAKHSIEKLVVRNAGRFALRFAWIAEVNGNTKGALVACKGNLLARLNLATSPHLFGVMGWSAFGFIRV
;
A
#
# COMPACT_ATOMS: atom_id res chain seq x y z
N MET A 1 -8.18 34.72 -8.45
CA MET A 1 -8.31 33.26 -8.24
C MET A 1 -6.95 32.64 -8.47
N SER A 2 -6.29 32.13 -7.42
CA SER A 2 -5.10 31.30 -7.59
C SER A 2 -5.55 29.99 -8.25
N SER A 3 -4.93 29.62 -9.37
CA SER A 3 -5.18 28.33 -10.03
C SER A 3 -4.82 27.20 -9.07
N LEU A 4 -5.70 26.20 -8.94
CA LEU A 4 -5.38 24.96 -8.24
C LEU A 4 -4.25 24.28 -9.01
N ASP A 5 -3.08 24.17 -8.39
CA ASP A 5 -1.98 23.41 -8.95
C ASP A 5 -2.17 21.94 -8.54
N ILE A 6 -2.39 21.08 -9.53
CA ILE A 6 -2.64 19.66 -9.36
C ILE A 6 -1.49 18.92 -10.03
N LEU A 7 -0.74 18.16 -9.22
CA LEU A 7 0.38 17.35 -9.68
C LEU A 7 0.10 15.88 -9.40
N VAL A 8 0.38 15.04 -10.39
CA VAL A 8 0.44 13.58 -10.21
C VAL A 8 1.85 13.13 -10.49
N ARG A 9 2.51 12.53 -9.48
CA ARG A 9 3.91 12.10 -9.57
C ARG A 9 4.10 10.67 -9.06
N PRO A 10 5.15 9.96 -9.49
CA PRO A 10 5.52 8.70 -8.86
C PRO A 10 5.76 8.90 -7.36
N ALA A 11 5.36 7.91 -6.55
CA ALA A 11 5.65 7.91 -5.13
C ALA A 11 7.16 7.73 -4.88
N VAL A 12 7.68 8.44 -3.89
CA VAL A 12 9.06 8.32 -3.40
C VAL A 12 9.06 7.75 -1.98
N HIS A 13 10.23 7.40 -1.46
CA HIS A 13 10.36 6.77 -0.14
C HIS A 13 9.76 7.58 1.01
N SER A 14 9.78 8.93 0.94
CA SER A 14 9.15 9.78 1.95
C SER A 14 7.62 9.70 1.96
N ASP A 15 6.99 9.20 0.88
CA ASP A 15 5.53 9.05 0.81
C ASP A 15 5.03 7.74 1.44
N VAL A 16 5.93 6.83 1.83
CA VAL A 16 5.58 5.50 2.36
C VAL A 16 4.51 5.54 3.46
N PRO A 17 4.61 6.41 4.50
CA PRO A 17 3.58 6.45 5.54
C PRO A 17 2.21 6.85 4.98
N PHE A 18 2.18 7.81 4.06
CA PHE A 18 0.94 8.25 3.41
C PHE A 18 0.35 7.15 2.51
N VAL A 19 1.17 6.49 1.71
CA VAL A 19 0.75 5.36 0.86
C VAL A 19 0.18 4.23 1.73
N ALA A 20 0.81 3.93 2.87
CA ALA A 20 0.30 2.93 3.81
C ALA A 20 -1.06 3.33 4.42
N ASP A 21 -1.25 4.61 4.76
CA ASP A 21 -2.55 5.13 5.20
C ASP A 21 -3.62 4.95 4.12
N MET A 22 -3.30 5.25 2.86
CA MET A 22 -4.24 5.09 1.74
C MET A 22 -4.60 3.62 1.49
N PHE A 23 -3.65 2.70 1.62
CA PHE A 23 -3.94 1.27 1.57
C PHE A 23 -4.86 0.84 2.72
N LEU A 24 -4.52 1.20 3.96
CA LEU A 24 -5.33 0.86 5.12
C LEU A 24 -6.76 1.41 5.00
N LEU A 25 -6.90 2.66 4.57
CA LEU A 25 -8.18 3.31 4.31
C LEU A 25 -8.98 2.57 3.23
N SER A 26 -8.33 2.19 2.13
CA SER A 26 -8.98 1.50 1.00
C SER A 26 -9.41 0.07 1.35
N MET A 27 -8.70 -0.58 2.27
CA MET A 27 -9.00 -1.93 2.72
C MET A 27 -10.17 -1.98 3.71
N GLY A 28 -10.37 -0.93 4.52
CA GLY A 28 -11.45 -0.91 5.52
C GLY A 28 -11.38 -2.13 6.46
N SER A 29 -12.53 -2.79 6.68
CA SER A 29 -12.61 -3.99 7.56
C SER A 29 -11.81 -5.19 7.05
N LEU A 30 -11.44 -5.23 5.76
CA LEU A 30 -10.58 -6.27 5.24
C LEU A 30 -9.18 -6.22 5.89
N ALA A 31 -8.71 -5.03 6.29
CA ALA A 31 -7.43 -4.91 6.99
C ALA A 31 -7.45 -5.60 8.35
N ASP A 32 -8.55 -5.47 9.10
CA ASP A 32 -8.70 -6.12 10.41
C ASP A 32 -8.62 -7.65 10.27
N HIS A 33 -9.27 -8.21 9.24
CA HIS A 33 -9.21 -9.64 8.95
C HIS A 33 -7.83 -10.11 8.49
N LEU A 34 -7.18 -9.35 7.62
CA LEU A 34 -5.92 -9.74 7.01
C LEU A 34 -4.73 -9.61 7.95
N PHE A 35 -4.70 -8.57 8.76
CA PHE A 35 -3.61 -8.32 9.71
C PHE A 35 -3.88 -8.88 11.11
N ALA A 36 -5.15 -9.20 11.43
CA ALA A 36 -5.58 -9.69 12.75
C ALA A 36 -5.03 -8.85 13.91
N ALA A 37 -4.90 -7.54 13.68
CA ALA A 37 -4.21 -6.60 14.55
C ALA A 37 -4.93 -5.26 14.56
N ASP A 38 -4.61 -4.42 15.53
CA ASP A 38 -5.11 -3.04 15.57
C ASP A 38 -4.63 -2.23 14.35
N LYS A 39 -5.29 -1.08 14.11
CA LYS A 39 -5.00 -0.19 12.97
C LYS A 39 -3.54 0.27 12.91
N GLN A 40 -2.88 0.48 14.04
CA GLN A 40 -1.51 0.95 14.09
C GLN A 40 -0.55 -0.16 13.64
N THR A 41 -0.78 -1.38 14.14
CA THR A 41 0.00 -2.57 13.76
C THR A 41 -0.21 -2.94 12.29
N ALA A 42 -1.46 -2.85 11.79
CA ALA A 42 -1.79 -3.05 10.39
C ALA A 42 -1.07 -2.03 9.50
N LYS A 43 -1.14 -0.73 9.85
CA LYS A 43 -0.41 0.33 9.14
C LYS A 43 1.09 0.03 9.07
N HIS A 44 1.70 -0.29 10.20
CA HIS A 44 3.14 -0.56 10.26
C HIS A 44 3.53 -1.79 9.41
N SER A 45 2.66 -2.79 9.33
CA SER A 45 2.86 -3.95 8.45
C SER A 45 2.78 -3.54 6.98
N ILE A 46 1.80 -2.71 6.62
CA ILE A 46 1.67 -2.16 5.26
C ILE A 46 2.89 -1.33 4.90
N GLU A 47 3.38 -0.44 5.77
CA GLU A 47 4.60 0.35 5.55
C GLU A 47 5.78 -0.57 5.20
N LYS A 48 5.99 -1.65 5.96
CA LYS A 48 7.05 -2.62 5.66
C LYS A 48 6.87 -3.28 4.29
N LEU A 49 5.64 -3.63 3.90
CA LEU A 49 5.35 -4.19 2.58
C LEU A 49 5.63 -3.18 1.46
N VAL A 50 5.28 -1.91 1.67
CA VAL A 50 5.52 -0.82 0.72
C VAL A 50 7.02 -0.58 0.54
N VAL A 51 7.79 -0.46 1.64
CA VAL A 51 9.25 -0.29 1.61
C VAL A 51 9.94 -1.44 0.91
N ARG A 52 9.48 -2.68 1.17
CA ARG A 52 10.02 -3.89 0.51
C ARG A 52 9.56 -4.05 -0.93
N ASN A 53 8.76 -3.14 -1.44
CA ASN A 53 8.24 -3.16 -2.80
C ASN A 53 7.46 -4.46 -3.11
N ALA A 54 6.69 -4.93 -2.12
CA ALA A 54 6.12 -6.28 -2.06
C ALA A 54 4.78 -6.40 -2.82
N GLY A 55 4.80 -7.06 -3.97
CA GLY A 55 3.60 -7.41 -4.76
C GLY A 55 2.63 -6.25 -4.94
N ARG A 56 1.37 -6.40 -4.51
CA ARG A 56 0.32 -5.36 -4.65
C ARG A 56 0.59 -4.08 -3.86
N PHE A 57 1.44 -4.14 -2.82
CA PHE A 57 1.82 -3.01 -1.99
C PHE A 57 3.06 -2.29 -2.51
N ALA A 58 3.62 -2.73 -3.64
CA ALA A 58 4.90 -2.25 -4.12
C ALA A 58 4.87 -0.74 -4.44
N LEU A 59 5.74 0.04 -3.78
CA LEU A 59 5.86 1.49 -3.96
C LEU A 59 6.07 1.88 -5.43
N ARG A 60 6.73 1.04 -6.23
CA ARG A 60 6.93 1.27 -7.68
C ARG A 60 5.63 1.37 -8.50
N PHE A 61 4.51 0.91 -7.94
CA PHE A 61 3.19 1.01 -8.57
C PHE A 61 2.38 2.20 -8.03
N ALA A 62 2.86 2.89 -7.00
CA ALA A 62 2.15 3.98 -6.37
C ALA A 62 2.48 5.34 -7.02
N TRP A 63 1.45 6.15 -7.14
CA TRP A 63 1.47 7.53 -7.62
C TRP A 63 0.79 8.41 -6.59
N ILE A 64 1.31 9.60 -6.37
CA ILE A 64 0.80 10.59 -5.43
C ILE A 64 0.09 11.69 -6.20
N ALA A 65 -1.12 12.02 -5.76
CA ALA A 65 -1.85 13.20 -6.18
C ALA A 65 -1.63 14.31 -5.14
N GLU A 66 -1.10 15.45 -5.59
CA GLU A 66 -0.87 16.64 -4.78
C GLU A 66 -1.76 17.78 -5.25
N VAL A 67 -2.23 18.57 -4.29
CA VAL A 67 -2.95 19.83 -4.56
C VAL A 67 -2.27 20.92 -3.74
N ASN A 68 -1.77 21.96 -4.42
CA ASN A 68 -1.02 23.05 -3.80
C ASN A 68 0.13 22.54 -2.90
N GLY A 69 0.93 21.59 -3.42
CA GLY A 69 2.07 20.99 -2.71
C GLY A 69 1.72 20.07 -1.53
N ASN A 70 0.44 19.80 -1.30
CA ASN A 70 -0.01 18.90 -0.24
C ASN A 70 -0.49 17.59 -0.84
N THR A 71 0.00 16.47 -0.30
CA THR A 71 -0.47 15.14 -0.66
C THR A 71 -1.95 14.96 -0.30
N LYS A 72 -2.78 14.59 -1.29
CA LYS A 72 -4.24 14.43 -1.14
C LYS A 72 -4.75 13.02 -1.45
N GLY A 73 -4.00 12.23 -2.19
CA GLY A 73 -4.41 10.87 -2.52
C GLY A 73 -3.27 10.04 -3.10
N ALA A 74 -3.48 8.72 -3.15
CA ALA A 74 -2.59 7.79 -3.82
C ALA A 74 -3.37 6.95 -4.84
N LEU A 75 -2.74 6.70 -5.98
CA LEU A 75 -3.20 5.78 -7.01
C LEU A 75 -2.21 4.62 -7.09
N VAL A 76 -2.72 3.40 -7.22
CA VAL A 76 -1.88 2.22 -7.49
C VAL A 76 -2.21 1.69 -8.87
N ALA A 77 -1.21 1.61 -9.73
CA ALA A 77 -1.37 1.15 -11.11
C ALA A 77 -0.28 0.16 -11.49
N CYS A 78 -0.69 -0.95 -12.12
CA CYS A 78 0.23 -1.96 -12.66
C CYS A 78 -0.31 -2.52 -13.97
N LYS A 79 0.56 -3.16 -14.76
CA LYS A 79 0.13 -3.88 -15.97
C LYS A 79 -0.77 -5.06 -15.59
N GLY A 80 -1.86 -5.27 -16.32
CA GLY A 80 -2.86 -6.28 -15.99
C GLY A 80 -2.30 -7.71 -15.91
N ASN A 81 -1.27 -8.04 -16.70
CA ASN A 81 -0.59 -9.34 -16.64
C ASN A 81 0.15 -9.60 -15.31
N LEU A 82 0.39 -8.56 -14.50
CA LEU A 82 1.00 -8.68 -13.18
C LEU A 82 -0.05 -8.99 -12.10
N LEU A 83 -1.33 -8.66 -12.29
CA LEU A 83 -2.40 -8.80 -11.28
C LEU A 83 -2.46 -10.22 -10.68
N ALA A 84 -2.44 -11.25 -11.53
CA ALA A 84 -2.47 -12.64 -11.10
C ALA A 84 -1.23 -13.06 -10.28
N ARG A 85 -0.11 -12.36 -10.45
CA ARG A 85 1.16 -12.61 -9.75
C ARG A 85 1.36 -11.71 -8.53
N LEU A 86 0.56 -10.66 -8.34
CA LEU A 86 0.77 -9.72 -7.23
C LEU A 86 0.56 -10.37 -5.87
N ASN A 87 -0.43 -11.26 -5.74
CA ASN A 87 -0.67 -12.00 -4.48
C ASN A 87 0.47 -12.98 -4.19
N LEU A 88 0.87 -13.72 -5.23
CA LEU A 88 1.98 -14.66 -5.15
C LEU A 88 3.30 -13.95 -4.84
N ALA A 89 3.51 -12.75 -5.40
CA ALA A 89 4.71 -11.95 -5.15
C ALA A 89 4.70 -11.28 -3.77
N THR A 90 3.54 -11.12 -3.15
CA THR A 90 3.44 -10.64 -1.76
C THR A 90 3.76 -11.76 -0.77
N SER A 91 3.43 -13.03 -1.07
CA SER A 91 3.57 -14.17 -0.16
C SER A 91 4.96 -14.39 0.48
N PRO A 92 6.11 -14.27 -0.23
CA PRO A 92 7.41 -14.45 0.41
C PRO A 92 7.77 -13.31 1.37
N HIS A 93 7.16 -12.13 1.20
CA HIS A 93 7.38 -10.98 2.08
C HIS A 93 6.47 -11.00 3.31
N LEU A 94 5.31 -11.66 3.24
CA LEU A 94 4.33 -11.70 4.33
C LEU A 94 4.89 -12.32 5.60
N PHE A 95 5.60 -13.45 5.51
CA PHE A 95 6.23 -14.06 6.69
C PHE A 95 7.27 -13.13 7.34
N GLY A 96 8.06 -12.42 6.52
CA GLY A 96 9.08 -11.50 7.01
C GLY A 96 8.54 -10.16 7.53
N VAL A 97 7.23 -9.89 7.42
CA VAL A 97 6.57 -8.67 7.90
C VAL A 97 5.59 -8.98 9.04
N MET A 98 4.88 -10.10 8.95
CA MET A 98 3.74 -10.45 9.80
C MET A 98 3.94 -11.75 10.60
N GLY A 99 4.95 -12.56 10.31
CA GLY A 99 5.12 -13.87 10.95
C GLY A 99 3.98 -14.83 10.62
N TRP A 100 3.49 -15.57 11.62
CA TRP A 100 2.45 -16.60 11.45
C TRP A 100 1.06 -16.07 11.10
N SER A 101 0.78 -14.77 11.24
CA SER A 101 -0.50 -14.19 10.76
C SER A 101 -0.59 -14.10 9.23
N ALA A 102 0.50 -14.39 8.51
CA ALA A 102 0.51 -14.49 7.05
C ALA A 102 -0.49 -15.52 6.48
N PHE A 103 -0.94 -16.51 7.26
CA PHE A 103 -1.94 -17.49 6.82
C PHE A 103 -3.31 -16.87 6.53
N GLY A 104 -3.67 -15.74 7.16
CA GLY A 104 -4.93 -15.03 6.88
C GLY A 104 -5.00 -14.45 5.46
N PHE A 105 -3.84 -14.12 4.87
CA PHE A 105 -3.70 -13.63 3.50
C PHE A 105 -3.75 -14.72 2.42
N ILE A 106 -3.42 -15.96 2.78
CA ILE A 106 -3.32 -17.09 1.82
C ILE A 106 -4.70 -17.73 1.56
N ARG A 107 -5.68 -17.48 2.43
CA ARG A 107 -7.04 -18.06 2.36
C ARG A 107 -8.09 -17.20 1.64
N VAL A 108 -7.74 -15.99 1.19
CA VAL A 108 -8.65 -15.07 0.48
C VAL A 108 -8.41 -15.10 -1.03
#